data_AF-A0A7C5NJA1-F1
#
_entry.id   AF-A0A7C5NJA1-F1
#
_cell.length_a   1.000
_cell.length_b   1.000
_cell.length_c   1.000
_cell.angle_alpha   90.00
_cell.angle_beta   90.00
_cell.angle_gamma   90.00
#
_symmetry.space_group_name_H-M   'P 1'
#
loop_
_entity.id
_entity.type
_entity.pdbx_description
1 polymer ?
#
loop_
_entity_poly.entity_id
_entity_poly.type
_entity_poly.pdbx_seq_one_letter_code
_entity_poly.pdbx_strand_id
1 'polypeptide(L)'
;FDVTLLQNDILSPILGISDPRTDKRILFIGGKDSVKELCNLVDSGKASVGFSMFPVSVAQVMTIADMGGIMPPKSTWFEPKPLSGLFVHTF
;
A
#
# COMPACT_ATOMS: atom_id res chain seq x y z
N PHE A 1 -6.70 -0.61 10.81
CA PHE A 1 -6.47 0.10 9.53
C PHE A 1 -7.20 -0.64 8.43
N ASP A 2 -7.69 0.06 7.41
CA ASP A 2 -8.44 -0.56 6.30
C ASP A 2 -7.62 -1.65 5.61
N VAL A 3 -6.30 -1.48 5.51
CA VAL A 3 -5.37 -2.49 4.96
C VAL A 3 -5.40 -3.79 5.77
N THR A 4 -5.57 -3.69 7.09
CA THR A 4 -5.69 -4.85 7.99
C THR A 4 -7.00 -5.60 7.76
N LEU A 5 -8.10 -4.87 7.52
CA LEU A 5 -9.40 -5.48 7.18
C LEU A 5 -9.31 -6.21 5.85
N LEU A 6 -8.75 -5.57 4.81
CA LEU A 6 -8.52 -6.20 3.52
C LEU A 6 -7.69 -7.49 3.64
N GLN A 7 -6.63 -7.47 4.46
CA GLN A 7 -5.80 -8.65 4.69
C GLN A 7 -6.55 -9.79 5.40
N ASN A 8 -7.24 -9.47 6.50
CA ASN A 8 -7.85 -10.47 7.38
C ASN A 8 -9.17 -11.03 6.85
N ASP A 9 -9.93 -10.24 6.10
CA ASP A 9 -11.28 -10.59 5.69
C ASP A 9 -11.37 -11.04 4.23
N ILE A 10 -10.38 -10.65 3.39
CA ILE A 10 -10.41 -10.93 1.95
C ILE A 10 -9.15 -11.65 1.48
N LEU A 11 -7.96 -11.04 1.63
CA LEU A 11 -6.74 -11.57 1.01
C LEU A 11 -6.39 -12.95 1.57
N SER A 12 -6.37 -13.12 2.89
CA SER A 12 -6.06 -14.39 3.51
C SER A 12 -7.19 -15.42 3.38
N PRO A 13 -8.43 -15.17 3.83
CA PRO A 13 -9.47 -16.20 3.86
C PRO A 13 -10.10 -16.51 2.50
N ILE A 14 -10.20 -15.52 1.59
CA ILE A 14 -10.87 -15.71 0.29
C ILE A 14 -9.85 -16.00 -0.81
N LEU A 15 -8.76 -15.23 -0.89
CA LEU A 15 -7.78 -15.35 -1.97
C LEU A 15 -6.58 -16.25 -1.63
N GLY A 16 -6.48 -16.71 -0.37
CA GLY A 16 -5.40 -17.56 0.10
C GLY A 16 -4.03 -16.86 0.10
N ILE A 17 -4.00 -15.54 0.24
CA ILE A 17 -2.77 -14.73 0.25
C ILE A 17 -2.39 -14.44 1.72
N SER A 18 -1.44 -15.20 2.24
CA SER A 18 -1.02 -15.11 3.64
C SER A 18 -0.10 -13.93 3.93
N ASP A 19 0.90 -13.70 3.08
CA ASP A 19 1.76 -12.50 3.14
C ASP A 19 1.75 -11.77 1.78
N PRO A 20 1.09 -10.61 1.68
CA PRO A 20 0.99 -9.87 0.44
C PRO A 20 2.34 -9.30 -0.04
N ARG A 21 3.38 -9.32 0.80
CA ARG A 21 4.72 -8.82 0.45
C ARG A 21 5.52 -9.79 -0.40
N THR A 22 5.25 -11.08 -0.21
CA THR A 22 6.02 -12.18 -0.82
C THR A 22 5.22 -12.96 -1.86
N ASP A 23 3.88 -12.85 -1.83
CA ASP A 23 3.02 -13.53 -2.79
C ASP A 23 3.18 -12.93 -4.19
N LYS A 24 3.63 -13.74 -5.14
CA LYS A 24 3.88 -13.34 -6.53
C LYS A 24 2.61 -12.99 -7.31
N ARG A 25 1.43 -13.32 -6.79
CA ARG A 25 0.13 -13.00 -7.39
C ARG A 25 -0.30 -11.55 -7.14
N ILE A 26 0.38 -10.83 -6.25
CA ILE A 26 0.06 -9.42 -5.96
C ILE A 26 0.98 -8.49 -6.74
N LEU A 27 0.34 -7.53 -7.39
CA LEU A 27 0.97 -6.37 -8.02
C LEU A 27 0.60 -5.12 -7.23
N PHE A 28 1.61 -4.32 -6.88
CA PHE A 28 1.42 -3.02 -6.22
C PHE A 28 1.59 -1.92 -7.25
N ILE A 29 0.51 -1.16 -7.49
CA ILE A 29 0.49 -0.04 -8.42
C ILE A 29 0.49 1.27 -7.61
N GLY A 30 1.44 2.16 -7.90
CA GLY A 30 1.59 3.45 -7.23
C GLY A 30 1.54 4.62 -8.22
N GLY A 31 1.56 5.85 -7.69
CA GLY A 31 1.58 7.07 -8.50
C GLY A 31 0.20 7.65 -8.82
N LYS A 32 0.22 8.84 -9.43
CA LYS A 32 -0.96 9.68 -9.70
C LYS A 32 -2.05 9.03 -10.55
N ASP A 33 -1.69 8.06 -11.40
CA ASP A 33 -2.59 7.39 -12.35
C ASP A 33 -2.91 5.93 -11.92
N SER A 34 -2.61 5.57 -10.68
CA SER A 34 -2.72 4.19 -10.17
C SER A 34 -4.10 3.56 -10.34
N VAL A 35 -5.18 4.33 -10.15
CA VAL A 35 -6.55 3.84 -10.35
C VAL A 35 -6.82 3.48 -11.81
N LYS A 36 -6.33 4.30 -12.75
CA LYS A 36 -6.51 4.05 -14.19
C LYS A 36 -5.77 2.78 -14.62
N GLU A 37 -4.55 2.59 -14.12
CA GLU A 37 -3.77 1.38 -14.39
C GLU A 37 -4.42 0.13 -13.75
N LEU A 38 -4.98 0.22 -12.55
CA LEU A 38 -5.76 -0.86 -11.95
C LEU A 38 -6.94 -1.27 -12.85
N CYS A 39 -7.73 -0.32 -13.35
CA CYS A 39 -8.83 -0.63 -14.27
C CYS A 39 -8.32 -1.32 -15.53
N ASN A 40 -7.28 -0.78 -16.17
CA ASN A 40 -6.72 -1.39 -17.38
C ASN A 40 -6.24 -2.83 -17.17
N LEU A 41 -5.65 -3.14 -16.01
CA LEU A 41 -5.18 -4.49 -15.70
C LEU A 41 -6.33 -5.48 -15.52
N VAL A 42 -7.42 -5.06 -14.88
CA VAL A 42 -8.63 -5.88 -14.71
C VAL A 42 -9.33 -6.06 -16.05
N ASP A 43 -9.56 -4.97 -16.79
CA ASP A 43 -10.28 -4.98 -18.07
C ASP A 43 -9.54 -5.80 -19.15
N SER A 44 -8.20 -5.80 -19.12
CA SER A 44 -7.38 -6.61 -20.02
C SER A 44 -7.25 -8.09 -19.60
N GLY A 45 -7.81 -8.48 -18.45
CA GLY A 45 -7.72 -9.83 -17.91
C GLY A 45 -6.33 -10.21 -17.36
N LYS A 46 -5.40 -9.25 -17.28
CA LYS A 46 -4.06 -9.45 -16.69
C LYS A 46 -4.13 -9.56 -15.15
N ALA A 47 -5.15 -8.97 -14.55
CA ALA A 47 -5.49 -9.12 -13.14
C ALA A 47 -6.94 -9.57 -13.00
N SER A 48 -7.24 -10.40 -12.00
CA SER A 48 -8.62 -10.87 -11.75
C SER A 48 -9.45 -9.87 -10.94
N VAL A 49 -8.80 -9.04 -10.12
CA VAL A 49 -9.44 -8.05 -9.25
C VAL A 49 -8.44 -6.94 -8.91
N GLY A 50 -8.93 -5.72 -8.73
CA GLY A 50 -8.15 -4.57 -8.27
C GLY A 50 -8.72 -4.00 -6.97
N PHE A 51 -7.85 -3.64 -6.03
CA PHE A 51 -8.22 -2.96 -4.79
C PHE A 51 -7.59 -1.57 -4.77
N SER A 52 -8.41 -0.53 -4.63
CA SER A 52 -7.95 0.84 -4.38
C SER A 52 -8.31 1.20 -2.95
N MET A 53 -7.35 1.72 -2.19
CA MET A 53 -7.52 2.07 -0.79
C MET A 53 -7.25 3.54 -0.60
N PHE A 54 -7.97 4.17 0.34
CA PHE A 54 -7.67 5.54 0.72
C PHE A 54 -6.24 5.61 1.30
N PRO A 55 -5.44 6.62 0.92
CA PRO A 55 -4.10 6.77 1.46
C PRO A 55 -4.18 6.94 2.97
N VAL A 56 -3.28 6.26 3.67
CA VAL A 56 -3.18 6.40 5.12
C VAL A 56 -2.85 7.86 5.46
N SER A 57 -3.66 8.41 6.35
CA SER A 57 -3.36 9.55 7.21
C SER A 57 -1.90 9.85 7.51
N VAL A 58 -1.31 11.01 7.19
CA VAL A 58 -0.03 11.40 7.85
C VAL A 58 -0.20 11.38 9.36
N ALA A 59 -1.33 11.87 9.87
CA ALA A 59 -1.67 11.79 11.29
C ALA A 59 -1.77 10.33 11.79
N GLN A 60 -2.34 9.43 10.99
CA GLN A 60 -2.41 8.01 11.34
C GLN A 60 -1.03 7.34 11.35
N VAL A 61 -0.15 7.69 10.40
CA VAL A 61 1.27 7.26 10.41
C VAL A 61 1.96 7.73 11.68
N MET A 62 1.76 9.00 12.08
CA MET A 62 2.33 9.54 13.32
C MET A 62 1.80 8.80 14.56
N THR A 63 0.48 8.56 14.64
CA THR A 63 -0.11 7.80 15.76
C THR A 63 0.45 6.38 15.87
N ILE A 64 0.71 5.69 14.74
CA ILE A 64 1.34 4.36 14.75
C ILE A 64 2.77 4.44 15.29
N ALA A 65 3.53 5.46 14.89
CA ALA A 65 4.90 5.68 15.39
C ALA A 65 4.90 6.00 16.89
N ASP A 66 3.99 6.87 17.35
CA ASP A 66 3.83 7.24 18.76
C ASP A 66 3.43 6.05 19.64
N MET A 67 2.67 5.10 19.08
CA MET A 67 2.29 3.86 19.76
C MET A 67 3.38 2.77 19.74
N GLY A 68 4.56 3.04 19.16
CA GLY A 68 5.63 2.04 18.98
C GLY A 68 5.26 0.91 17.99
N GLY A 69 4.23 1.13 17.17
CA GLY A 69 3.76 0.17 16.18
C GLY A 69 4.61 0.17 14.91
N ILE A 70 4.68 -0.98 14.24
CA ILE A 70 5.35 -1.10 12.94
C ILE A 70 4.32 -0.86 11.84
N MET A 71 4.58 0.12 10.96
CA MET A 71 3.78 0.33 9.75
C MET A 71 3.79 -0.95 8.89
N PRO A 72 2.64 -1.39 8.36
CA PRO A 72 2.64 -2.48 7.40
C PRO A 72 3.50 -2.06 6.20
N PRO A 73 4.40 -2.92 5.71
CA PRO A 73 5.32 -2.53 4.64
C PRO A 73 4.55 -2.18 3.37
N LYS A 74 5.00 -1.11 2.69
CA LYS A 74 4.45 -0.55 1.45
C LYS A 74 3.07 0.12 1.54
N SER A 75 2.61 0.49 2.75
CA SER A 75 1.30 1.15 2.97
C SER A 75 1.24 2.65 2.62
N THR A 76 2.35 3.24 2.16
CA THR A 76 2.45 4.68 1.86
C THR A 76 3.41 4.88 0.71
N TRP A 77 2.91 5.50 -0.37
CA TRP A 77 3.71 5.96 -1.51
C TRP A 77 3.99 7.46 -1.33
N PHE A 78 5.25 7.83 -1.09
CA PHE A 78 5.68 9.22 -1.03
C PHE A 78 6.21 9.65 -2.40
N GLU A 79 5.66 10.73 -2.95
CA GLU A 79 6.14 11.33 -4.21
C GLU A 79 6.48 12.82 -3.99
N PRO A 80 7.72 13.26 -4.30
CA PRO A 80 8.85 12.45 -4.76
C PRO A 80 9.35 11.50 -3.66
N LYS A 81 9.91 10.36 -4.07
CA LYS A 81 10.56 9.43 -3.14
C LYS A 81 11.63 10.21 -2.38
N PRO A 82 11.64 10.20 -1.03
CA PRO A 82 12.68 10.87 -0.28
C PRO A 82 14.03 10.32 -0.73
N LEU A 83 14.93 11.20 -1.17
CA LEU A 83 16.29 10.80 -1.52
C LEU A 83 16.92 10.17 -0.26
N SER A 84 17.48 8.97 -0.39
CA SER A 84 18.26 8.35 0.67
C SER A 84 19.41 9.30 1.04
N GLY A 85 19.40 9.85 2.26
CA GLY A 85 20.39 10.85 2.70
C GLY A 85 19.89 12.30 2.76
N LEU A 86 18.59 12.55 2.82
CA LEU A 86 18.06 13.90 3.08
C LEU A 86 18.49 14.40 4.46
N PHE A 87 19.53 15.25 4.49
CA PHE A 87 19.95 15.99 5.67
C PHE A 87 19.35 17.39 5.58
N VAL A 88 18.40 17.71 6.48
CA VAL A 88 17.86 19.06 6.60
C VAL A 88 18.72 19.81 7.60
N HIS A 89 19.58 20.69 7.08
CA HIS A 89 20.36 21.62 7.88
C HIS A 89 19.61 22.95 7.96
N THR A 90 19.01 23.24 9.11
CA THR A 90 18.21 24.45 9.31
C THR A 90 19.06 25.58 9.88
N PHE A 91 20.09 26.05 9.16
CA PHE A 91 20.67 27.37 9.40
C PHE A 91 21.08 28.04 8.08
#